data_AF-A5J0A0-F1
#
_entry.id   AF-A5J0A0-F1
#
_cell.length_a   1.000
_cell.length_b   1.000
_cell.length_c   1.000
_cell.angle_alpha   90.00
_cell.angle_beta   90.00
_cell.angle_gamma   90.00
#
_symmetry.space_group_name_H-M   'P 1'
#
loop_
_entity.id
_entity.type
_entity.pdbx_description
1 polymer ?
#
loop_
_entity_poly.entity_id
_entity_poly.type
_entity_poly.pdbx_seq_one_letter_code
_entity_poly.pdbx_strand_id
1 'polypeptide(L)'
;NADAEILGLPDIVIQIFLGTGIAMILATCMIGQLATQVNASHCMIDYINNYFALFTLYVAMTIEFTGIMHSSYLIQNILAALSGKPIQSNEEPRTPFQMAFFYGRVLLSLAILCFALAVTFEALWAGNTTMWEGVPRVVSLILFFGLMSVVGMLEGMQIAFFAVAKLPASERGNSFFAKKTCNLLFKGNGQNLPGFMIGRQLTVVSCFFVVARVTTLNIEDNEPNVFGVTDSSQAFLNTGLHAAVITTILASITWQLAASAFPLAFLANPATYILLVIALTLEATGVCAGAWV
;
A
#
# COMPACT_ATOMS: atom_id res chain seq x y z
N ASN A 1 35.53 7.60 -12.88
CA ASN A 1 35.31 8.99 -12.44
C ASN A 1 34.61 8.97 -11.09
N ALA A 2 35.38 8.64 -10.05
CA ALA A 2 35.04 8.95 -8.66
C ALA A 2 35.34 10.44 -8.43
N ASP A 3 34.74 11.05 -7.41
CA ASP A 3 34.95 12.45 -6.99
C ASP A 3 34.05 13.51 -7.64
N ALA A 4 32.76 13.22 -7.77
CA ALA A 4 31.79 14.29 -7.55
C ALA A 4 31.52 14.32 -6.03
N GLU A 5 32.11 15.26 -5.31
CA GLU A 5 31.74 15.57 -3.92
C GLU A 5 30.26 15.99 -3.90
N ILE A 6 29.37 15.01 -3.71
CA ILE A 6 27.94 15.30 -3.52
C ILE A 6 27.83 16.01 -2.16
N LEU A 7 27.76 17.34 -2.19
CA LEU A 7 27.55 18.23 -1.04
C LEU A 7 28.68 18.27 0.01
N GLY A 8 29.88 17.74 -0.28
CA GLY A 8 31.01 17.72 0.66
C GLY A 8 30.77 16.88 1.93
N LEU A 9 29.82 15.93 1.86
CA LEU A 9 29.49 15.05 2.97
C LEU A 9 30.44 13.85 3.05
N PRO A 10 30.70 13.29 4.24
CA PRO A 10 31.51 12.08 4.37
C PRO A 10 30.92 10.92 3.54
N ASP A 11 31.78 10.10 2.93
CA ASP A 11 31.37 8.97 2.08
C ASP A 11 30.40 8.00 2.78
N ILE A 12 30.55 7.81 4.08
CA ILE A 12 29.65 6.99 4.90
C ILE A 12 28.22 7.56 4.89
N VAL A 13 28.08 8.89 4.95
CA VAL A 13 26.77 9.56 4.91
C VAL A 13 26.16 9.43 3.53
N ILE A 14 26.96 9.62 2.48
CA ILE A 14 26.53 9.47 1.08
C ILE A 14 26.06 8.03 0.83
N GLN A 15 26.82 7.02 1.27
CA GLN A 15 26.44 5.62 1.11
C GLN A 15 25.18 5.25 1.89
N ILE A 16 25.07 5.68 3.15
CA ILE A 16 23.88 5.38 3.96
C ILE A 16 22.65 6.08 3.41
N PHE A 17 22.71 7.37 3.05
CA PHE A 17 21.53 8.11 2.62
C PHE A 17 21.17 7.90 1.15
N LEU A 18 22.15 7.96 0.25
CA LEU A 18 21.93 7.87 -1.20
C LEU A 18 22.09 6.43 -1.71
N GLY A 19 23.04 5.67 -1.18
CA GLY A 19 23.30 4.29 -1.62
C GLY A 19 22.23 3.29 -1.20
N THR A 20 21.66 3.44 0.00
CA THR A 20 20.60 2.52 0.48
C THR A 20 19.18 2.91 0.05
N GLY A 21 18.99 4.15 -0.40
CA GLY A 21 17.68 4.71 -0.74
C GLY A 21 16.91 5.32 0.46
N ILE A 22 17.51 5.37 1.67
CA ILE A 22 16.89 5.97 2.85
C ILE A 22 16.46 7.43 2.59
N ALA A 23 17.26 8.22 1.88
CA ALA A 23 16.89 9.60 1.55
C ALA A 23 15.59 9.67 0.73
N MET A 24 15.42 8.77 -0.24
CA MET A 24 14.20 8.69 -1.05
C MET A 24 13.01 8.26 -0.20
N ILE A 25 13.17 7.26 0.67
CA ILE A 25 12.13 6.82 1.60
C ILE A 25 11.67 7.98 2.49
N LEU A 26 12.61 8.70 3.11
CA LEU A 26 12.30 9.82 4.00
C LEU A 26 11.65 10.98 3.24
N ALA A 27 12.16 11.33 2.05
CA ALA A 27 11.57 12.38 1.22
C ALA A 27 10.13 12.02 0.79
N THR A 28 9.92 10.83 0.25
CA THR A 28 8.58 10.35 -0.15
C THR A 28 7.64 10.28 1.04
N CYS A 29 8.11 9.79 2.18
CA CYS A 29 7.30 9.65 3.38
C CYS A 29 6.95 11.02 3.98
N MET A 30 7.93 11.85 4.34
CA MET A 30 7.71 13.10 5.07
C MET A 30 7.07 14.17 4.20
N ILE A 31 7.62 14.41 3.00
CA ILE A 31 7.18 15.49 2.12
C ILE A 31 6.01 15.04 1.25
N GLY A 32 6.09 13.84 0.70
CA GLY A 32 5.11 13.35 -0.28
C GLY A 32 3.78 12.89 0.30
N GLN A 33 3.77 12.37 1.54
CA GLN A 33 2.61 11.64 2.06
C GLN A 33 2.20 12.05 3.47
N LEU A 34 3.14 12.19 4.39
CA LEU A 34 2.83 12.44 5.81
C LEU A 34 2.26 13.83 6.04
N ALA A 35 2.83 14.88 5.45
CA ALA A 35 2.34 16.25 5.65
C ALA A 35 0.85 16.39 5.28
N THR A 36 0.44 15.82 4.15
CA THR A 36 -0.97 15.82 3.72
C THR A 36 -1.83 14.92 4.61
N GLN A 37 -1.31 13.76 5.01
CA GLN A 37 -2.03 12.83 5.90
C GLN A 37 -2.26 13.40 7.31
N VAL A 38 -1.27 14.10 7.88
CA VAL A 38 -1.38 14.77 9.19
C VAL A 38 -2.42 15.89 9.10
N ASN A 39 -2.33 16.75 8.09
CA ASN A 39 -3.31 17.82 7.85
C ASN A 39 -4.73 17.26 7.67
N ALA A 40 -4.88 16.20 6.88
CA ALA A 40 -6.15 15.52 6.68
C ALA A 40 -6.69 14.89 7.97
N SER A 41 -5.82 14.43 8.89
CA SER A 41 -6.25 13.81 10.15
C SER A 41 -6.77 14.82 11.19
N HIS A 42 -6.20 16.04 11.21
CA HIS A 42 -6.58 17.09 12.16
C HIS A 42 -7.68 18.01 11.64
N CYS A 43 -7.63 18.37 10.34
CA CYS A 43 -8.50 19.37 9.72
C CYS A 43 -9.21 18.77 8.50
N MET A 44 -9.94 17.66 8.68
CA MET A 44 -10.54 16.88 7.58
C MET A 44 -11.36 17.72 6.60
N ILE A 45 -12.27 18.56 7.11
CA ILE A 45 -13.17 19.37 6.27
C ILE A 45 -12.38 20.44 5.52
N ASP A 46 -11.47 21.15 6.19
CA ASP A 46 -10.66 22.19 5.55
C ASP A 46 -9.71 21.60 4.51
N TYR A 47 -9.17 20.40 4.77
CA TYR A 47 -8.29 19.67 3.85
C TYR A 47 -8.99 19.31 2.54
N ILE A 48 -10.28 18.94 2.58
CA ILE A 48 -11.05 18.61 1.36
C ILE A 48 -11.72 19.84 0.73
N ASN A 49 -11.79 20.97 1.43
CA ASN A 49 -12.46 22.18 0.96
C ASN A 49 -11.58 23.02 0.02
N ASN A 50 -11.14 22.42 -1.09
CA ASN A 50 -10.41 23.12 -2.15
C ASN A 50 -10.58 22.42 -3.50
N TYR A 51 -10.36 23.18 -4.59
CA TYR A 51 -10.50 22.66 -5.95
C TYR A 51 -9.54 21.52 -6.27
N PHE A 52 -8.35 21.51 -5.66
CA PHE A 52 -7.38 20.45 -5.89
C PHE A 52 -7.86 19.11 -5.29
N ALA A 53 -8.43 19.12 -4.10
CA ALA A 53 -9.05 17.94 -3.49
C ALA A 53 -10.21 17.41 -4.36
N LEU A 54 -11.07 18.29 -4.88
CA LEU A 54 -12.14 17.90 -5.80
C LEU A 54 -11.59 17.30 -7.12
N PHE A 55 -10.52 17.89 -7.67
CA PHE A 55 -9.83 17.34 -8.83
C PHE A 55 -9.31 15.92 -8.56
N THR A 56 -8.62 15.71 -7.44
CA THR A 56 -8.09 14.37 -7.09
C THR A 56 -9.21 13.33 -6.91
N LEU A 57 -10.36 13.73 -6.37
CA LEU A 57 -11.53 12.87 -6.25
C LEU A 57 -12.06 12.45 -7.63
N TYR A 58 -12.18 13.39 -8.58
CA TYR A 58 -12.64 13.06 -9.94
C TYR A 58 -11.66 12.16 -10.70
N VAL A 59 -10.35 12.36 -10.51
CA VAL A 59 -9.33 11.46 -11.06
C VAL A 59 -9.50 10.04 -10.49
N ALA A 60 -9.65 9.92 -9.16
CA ALA A 60 -9.88 8.63 -8.52
C ALA A 60 -11.17 7.94 -9.01
N MET A 61 -12.27 8.69 -9.13
CA MET A 61 -13.53 8.18 -9.67
C MET A 61 -13.40 7.76 -11.15
N THR A 62 -12.61 8.48 -11.94
CA THR A 62 -12.36 8.14 -13.35
C THR A 62 -11.57 6.85 -13.46
N ILE A 63 -10.50 6.69 -12.67
CA ILE A 63 -9.71 5.46 -12.60
C ILE A 63 -10.60 4.29 -12.17
N GLU A 64 -11.43 4.49 -11.14
CA GLU A 64 -12.38 3.47 -10.70
C GLU A 64 -13.37 3.10 -11.79
N PHE A 65 -13.87 4.08 -12.55
CA PHE A 65 -14.75 3.84 -13.69
C PHE A 65 -14.08 2.98 -14.77
N THR A 66 -12.78 3.18 -15.06
CA THR A 66 -12.04 2.34 -16.03
C THR A 66 -12.04 0.86 -15.66
N GLY A 67 -12.12 0.55 -14.36
CA GLY A 67 -12.15 -0.81 -13.86
C GLY A 67 -10.80 -1.49 -13.72
N ILE A 68 -9.67 -0.79 -13.93
CA ILE A 68 -8.33 -1.40 -13.87
C ILE A 68 -8.07 -2.06 -12.50
N MET A 69 -8.67 -1.55 -11.42
CA MET A 69 -8.53 -2.07 -10.04
C MET A 69 -9.62 -3.07 -9.60
N HIS A 70 -10.59 -3.40 -10.47
CA HIS A 70 -11.79 -4.15 -10.08
C HIS A 70 -11.57 -5.60 -9.60
N SER A 71 -10.42 -6.20 -9.88
CA SER A 71 -10.04 -7.51 -9.33
C SER A 71 -10.02 -7.50 -7.79
N SER A 72 -9.78 -6.34 -7.16
CA SER A 72 -9.87 -6.17 -5.71
C SER A 72 -11.26 -6.47 -5.15
N TYR A 73 -12.35 -6.07 -5.85
CA TYR A 73 -13.72 -6.43 -5.47
C TYR A 73 -14.01 -7.91 -5.67
N LEU A 74 -13.45 -8.54 -6.70
CA LEU A 74 -13.59 -9.99 -6.87
C LEU A 74 -12.95 -10.73 -5.69
N ILE A 75 -11.73 -10.33 -5.30
CA ILE A 75 -11.05 -10.89 -4.13
C ILE A 75 -11.87 -10.64 -2.86
N GLN A 76 -12.43 -9.44 -2.67
CA GLN A 76 -13.30 -9.11 -1.53
C GLN A 76 -14.54 -10.02 -1.49
N ASN A 77 -15.21 -10.24 -2.63
CA ASN A 77 -16.38 -11.10 -2.73
C ASN A 77 -16.05 -12.56 -2.40
N ILE A 78 -14.91 -13.06 -2.87
CA ILE A 78 -14.41 -14.40 -2.53
C ILE A 78 -14.15 -14.51 -1.03
N LEU A 79 -13.45 -13.53 -0.44
CA LEU A 79 -13.17 -13.51 1.00
C LEU A 79 -14.44 -13.47 1.85
N ALA A 80 -15.44 -12.69 1.43
CA ALA A 80 -16.73 -12.62 2.10
C ALA A 80 -17.49 -13.96 2.02
N ALA A 81 -17.50 -14.59 0.84
CA ALA A 81 -18.11 -15.90 0.63
C ALA A 81 -17.44 -16.97 1.50
N LEU A 82 -16.10 -17.01 1.54
CA LEU A 82 -15.33 -17.93 2.39
C LEU A 82 -15.53 -17.67 3.89
N SER A 83 -15.71 -16.42 4.29
CA SER A 83 -15.94 -16.03 5.68
C SER A 83 -17.37 -16.27 6.16
N GLY A 84 -18.29 -16.63 5.26
CA GLY A 84 -19.71 -16.82 5.57
C GLY A 84 -20.43 -15.55 6.04
N LYS A 85 -19.84 -14.37 5.83
CA LYS A 85 -20.40 -13.08 6.23
C LYS A 85 -20.68 -12.25 4.97
N PRO A 86 -21.94 -11.95 4.65
CA PRO A 86 -22.25 -11.14 3.48
C PRO A 86 -21.73 -9.70 3.68
N ILE A 87 -21.22 -9.10 2.60
CA ILE A 87 -20.85 -7.68 2.59
C ILE A 87 -22.15 -6.88 2.65
N GLN A 88 -22.33 -6.10 3.71
CA GLN A 88 -23.45 -5.17 3.79
C GLN A 88 -23.17 -4.00 2.84
N SER A 89 -23.88 -3.95 1.72
CA SER A 89 -23.84 -2.83 0.80
C SER A 89 -25.08 -1.97 0.98
N ASN A 90 -24.88 -0.65 0.97
CA ASN A 90 -25.98 0.33 0.92
C ASN A 90 -26.41 0.65 -0.52
N GLU A 91 -25.81 0.01 -1.53
CA GLU A 91 -26.15 0.20 -2.94
C GLU A 91 -27.40 -0.59 -3.33
N GLU A 92 -28.21 -0.03 -4.24
CA GLU A 92 -29.33 -0.73 -4.84
C GLU A 92 -28.87 -1.97 -5.64
N PRO A 93 -29.72 -3.02 -5.74
CA PRO A 93 -29.41 -4.18 -6.56
C PRO A 93 -29.10 -3.78 -8.00
N ARG A 94 -27.95 -4.23 -8.52
CA ARG A 94 -27.51 -3.90 -9.87
C ARG A 94 -28.47 -4.46 -10.92
N THR A 95 -28.81 -3.64 -11.90
CA THR A 95 -29.54 -4.10 -13.10
C THR A 95 -28.69 -5.12 -13.88
N PRO A 96 -29.29 -5.97 -14.74
CA PRO A 96 -28.53 -6.96 -15.51
C PRO A 96 -27.41 -6.34 -16.36
N PHE A 97 -27.66 -5.17 -16.94
CA PHE A 97 -26.64 -4.44 -17.72
C PHE A 97 -25.50 -3.93 -16.84
N GLN A 98 -25.82 -3.34 -15.68
CA GLN A 98 -24.81 -2.88 -14.72
C GLN A 98 -23.98 -4.05 -14.16
N MET A 99 -24.60 -5.22 -13.95
CA MET A 99 -23.92 -6.43 -13.53
C MET A 99 -22.96 -6.93 -14.61
N ALA A 100 -23.41 -7.01 -15.86
CA ALA A 100 -22.55 -7.40 -16.99
C ALA A 100 -21.37 -6.43 -17.16
N PHE A 101 -21.62 -5.11 -17.09
CA PHE A 101 -20.57 -4.09 -17.16
C PHE A 101 -19.58 -4.19 -16.00
N PHE A 102 -20.06 -4.46 -14.78
CA PHE A 102 -19.21 -4.68 -13.61
C PHE A 102 -18.29 -5.89 -13.80
N TYR A 103 -18.84 -7.06 -14.17
CA TYR A 103 -18.04 -8.26 -14.34
C TYR A 103 -17.11 -8.21 -15.56
N GLY A 104 -17.49 -7.50 -16.63
CA GLY A 104 -16.59 -7.22 -17.76
C GLY A 104 -15.33 -6.47 -17.31
N ARG A 105 -15.49 -5.43 -16.47
CA ARG A 105 -14.37 -4.69 -15.87
C ARG A 105 -13.55 -5.54 -14.90
N VAL A 106 -14.20 -6.43 -14.12
CA VAL A 106 -13.51 -7.40 -13.27
C VAL A 106 -12.62 -8.34 -14.09
N LEU A 107 -13.13 -8.86 -15.22
CA LEU A 107 -12.35 -9.74 -16.11
C LEU A 107 -11.16 -9.01 -16.72
N LEU A 108 -11.35 -7.77 -17.18
CA LEU A 108 -10.25 -6.92 -17.69
C LEU A 108 -9.18 -6.70 -16.61
N SER A 109 -9.59 -6.30 -15.41
CA SER A 109 -8.67 -6.10 -14.28
C SER A 109 -7.89 -7.36 -13.93
N LEU A 110 -8.57 -8.52 -13.91
CA LEU A 110 -7.94 -9.79 -13.62
C LEU A 110 -6.92 -10.17 -14.68
N ALA A 111 -7.22 -9.94 -15.96
CA ALA A 111 -6.29 -10.16 -17.05
C ALA A 111 -5.04 -9.27 -16.92
N ILE A 112 -5.22 -7.98 -16.62
CA ILE A 112 -4.11 -7.03 -16.38
C ILE A 112 -3.26 -7.48 -15.19
N LEU A 113 -3.90 -7.86 -14.07
CA LEU A 113 -3.19 -8.32 -12.88
C LEU A 113 -2.39 -9.60 -13.14
N CYS A 114 -2.99 -10.60 -13.79
CA CYS A 114 -2.32 -11.85 -14.15
C CYS A 114 -1.13 -11.60 -15.08
N PHE A 115 -1.30 -10.73 -16.08
CA PHE A 115 -0.21 -10.35 -16.98
C PHE A 115 0.91 -9.63 -16.23
N ALA A 116 0.58 -8.65 -15.38
CA ALA A 116 1.55 -7.92 -14.58
C ALA A 116 2.36 -8.86 -13.67
N LEU A 117 1.69 -9.78 -12.97
CA LEU A 117 2.35 -10.80 -12.14
C LEU A 117 3.24 -11.72 -12.96
N ALA A 118 2.78 -12.15 -14.14
CA ALA A 118 3.58 -13.02 -15.02
C ALA A 118 4.87 -12.33 -15.47
N VAL A 119 4.80 -11.06 -15.89
CA VAL A 119 5.97 -10.25 -16.27
C VAL A 119 6.91 -10.08 -15.07
N THR A 120 6.38 -9.73 -13.90
CA THR A 120 7.20 -9.55 -12.69
C THR A 120 7.91 -10.83 -12.28
N PHE A 121 7.23 -11.98 -12.28
CA PHE A 121 7.85 -13.25 -11.88
C PHE A 121 8.84 -13.77 -12.91
N GLU A 122 8.58 -13.58 -14.20
CA GLU A 122 9.54 -13.90 -15.26
C GLU A 122 10.83 -13.09 -15.04
N ALA A 123 10.72 -11.77 -14.91
CA ALA A 123 11.88 -10.91 -14.72
C ALA A 123 12.63 -11.22 -13.42
N LEU A 124 11.91 -11.48 -12.33
CA LEU A 124 12.50 -11.87 -11.04
C LEU A 124 13.29 -13.17 -11.16
N TRP A 125 12.78 -14.16 -11.90
CA TRP A 125 13.46 -15.43 -12.07
C TRP A 125 14.61 -15.37 -13.07
N ALA A 126 14.53 -14.51 -14.08
CA ALA A 126 15.63 -14.17 -14.97
C ALA A 126 16.76 -13.42 -14.24
N GLY A 127 16.40 -12.64 -13.21
CA GLY A 127 17.33 -11.74 -12.51
C GLY A 127 17.34 -10.32 -13.06
N ASN A 128 16.40 -9.99 -13.95
CA ASN A 128 16.32 -8.71 -14.66
C ASN A 128 15.46 -7.70 -13.90
N THR A 129 15.60 -7.67 -12.58
CA THR A 129 14.91 -6.72 -11.70
C THR A 129 15.92 -5.75 -11.12
N THR A 130 15.43 -4.63 -10.61
CA THR A 130 16.30 -3.66 -9.92
C THR A 130 16.71 -4.10 -8.51
N MET A 131 16.56 -5.36 -8.12
CA MET A 131 16.95 -5.81 -6.77
C MET A 131 18.46 -5.67 -6.54
N TRP A 132 18.88 -5.43 -5.30
CA TRP A 132 20.31 -5.30 -4.98
C TRP A 132 21.11 -6.54 -5.37
N GLU A 133 22.31 -6.32 -5.91
CA GLU A 133 23.24 -7.38 -6.26
C GLU A 133 23.53 -8.27 -5.04
N GLY A 134 23.56 -9.58 -5.27
CA GLY A 134 23.82 -10.58 -4.23
C GLY A 134 22.59 -11.06 -3.45
N VAL A 135 21.41 -10.47 -3.63
CA VAL A 135 20.18 -10.99 -3.01
C VAL A 135 19.65 -12.20 -3.79
N PRO A 136 19.51 -13.38 -3.17
CA PRO A 136 19.02 -14.56 -3.88
C PRO A 136 17.56 -14.40 -4.35
N ARG A 137 17.24 -14.95 -5.53
CA ARG A 137 15.89 -14.86 -6.14
C ARG A 137 14.77 -15.34 -5.22
N VAL A 138 15.00 -16.42 -4.47
CA VAL A 138 14.05 -16.96 -3.50
C VAL A 138 13.82 -15.97 -2.35
N VAL A 139 14.86 -15.27 -1.90
CA VAL A 139 14.74 -14.24 -0.87
C VAL A 139 13.92 -13.06 -1.39
N SER A 140 14.16 -12.62 -2.63
CA SER A 140 13.34 -11.58 -3.28
C SER A 140 11.86 -11.96 -3.36
N LEU A 141 11.55 -13.22 -3.67
CA LEU A 141 10.18 -13.72 -3.70
C LEU A 141 9.53 -13.72 -2.29
N ILE A 142 10.28 -14.15 -1.27
CA ILE A 142 9.81 -14.12 0.12
C ILE A 142 9.58 -12.66 0.57
N LEU A 143 10.49 -11.75 0.24
CA LEU A 143 10.36 -10.32 0.53
C LEU A 143 9.14 -9.73 -0.18
N PHE A 144 8.90 -10.10 -1.43
CA PHE A 144 7.72 -9.66 -2.18
C PHE A 144 6.44 -10.00 -1.40
N PHE A 145 6.18 -11.27 -1.10
CA PHE A 145 4.94 -11.65 -0.39
C PHE A 145 4.90 -11.15 1.06
N GLY A 146 6.02 -11.21 1.77
CA GLY A 146 6.12 -10.79 3.16
C GLY A 146 5.84 -9.30 3.33
N LEU A 147 6.51 -8.45 2.55
CA LEU A 147 6.34 -7.00 2.62
C LEU A 147 4.98 -6.56 2.08
N MET A 148 4.48 -7.18 1.00
CA MET A 148 3.11 -6.92 0.50
C MET A 148 2.05 -7.23 1.57
N SER A 149 2.24 -8.28 2.36
CA SER A 149 1.35 -8.62 3.48
C SER A 149 1.44 -7.61 4.62
N VAL A 150 2.64 -7.13 4.97
CA VAL A 150 2.83 -6.08 5.98
C VAL A 150 2.14 -4.79 5.55
N VAL A 151 2.36 -4.36 4.31
CA VAL A 151 1.69 -3.17 3.73
C VAL A 151 0.17 -3.34 3.77
N GLY A 152 -0.35 -4.48 3.29
CA GLY A 152 -1.78 -4.75 3.30
C GLY A 152 -2.39 -4.68 4.69
N MET A 153 -1.71 -5.25 5.68
CA MET A 153 -2.12 -5.12 7.07
C MET A 153 -2.14 -3.65 7.54
N LEU A 154 -1.10 -2.87 7.27
CA LEU A 154 -1.01 -1.47 7.71
C LEU A 154 -2.03 -0.54 7.02
N GLU A 155 -2.30 -0.74 5.73
CA GLU A 155 -3.32 0.02 4.98
C GLU A 155 -4.73 -0.38 5.41
N GLY A 156 -5.00 -1.68 5.56
CA GLY A 156 -6.26 -2.17 6.11
C GLY A 156 -6.50 -1.70 7.55
N MET A 157 -5.46 -1.68 8.39
CA MET A 157 -5.53 -1.21 9.77
C MET A 157 -5.98 0.25 9.87
N GLN A 158 -5.53 1.14 8.98
CA GLN A 158 -5.95 2.54 8.97
C GLN A 158 -7.48 2.64 8.84
N ILE A 159 -8.07 1.92 7.88
CA ILE A 159 -9.52 1.91 7.66
C ILE A 159 -10.25 1.26 8.83
N ALA A 160 -9.75 0.11 9.32
CA ALA A 160 -10.36 -0.58 10.45
C ALA A 160 -10.36 0.29 11.71
N PHE A 161 -9.29 1.05 11.96
CA PHE A 161 -9.19 1.98 13.09
C PHE A 161 -10.19 3.14 12.97
N PHE A 162 -10.33 3.74 11.79
CA PHE A 162 -11.35 4.77 11.58
C PHE A 162 -12.77 4.24 11.72
N ALA A 163 -13.04 3.02 11.25
CA ALA A 163 -14.35 2.38 11.42
C ALA A 163 -14.65 2.15 12.91
N VAL A 164 -13.68 1.63 13.67
CA VAL A 164 -13.85 1.35 15.11
C VAL A 164 -13.86 2.61 15.98
N ALA A 165 -13.22 3.70 15.53
CA ALA A 165 -13.32 5.02 16.20
C ALA A 165 -14.75 5.57 16.23
N LYS A 166 -15.59 5.16 15.27
CA LYS A 166 -17.02 5.53 15.21
C LYS A 166 -17.90 4.65 16.11
N LEU A 167 -17.38 3.53 16.64
CA LEU A 167 -18.15 2.61 17.47
C LEU A 167 -18.03 2.95 18.97
N PRO A 168 -19.13 2.88 19.73
CA PRO A 168 -19.11 2.92 21.19
C PRO A 168 -18.21 1.84 21.77
N ALA A 169 -17.59 2.10 22.93
CA ALA A 169 -16.65 1.16 23.56
C ALA A 169 -17.27 -0.23 23.85
N SER A 170 -18.57 -0.30 24.13
CA SER A 170 -19.34 -1.53 24.34
C SER A 170 -19.46 -2.39 23.08
N GLU A 171 -19.34 -1.81 21.89
CA GLU A 171 -19.56 -2.48 20.60
C GLU A 171 -18.26 -2.89 19.90
N ARG A 172 -17.08 -2.64 20.51
CA ARG A 172 -15.76 -2.94 19.92
C ARG A 172 -15.38 -4.43 19.93
N GLY A 173 -16.37 -5.31 19.98
CA GLY A 173 -16.23 -6.76 19.97
C GLY A 173 -15.68 -7.35 21.27
N ASN A 174 -15.69 -8.68 21.35
CA ASN A 174 -15.24 -9.44 22.52
C ASN A 174 -13.88 -10.14 22.34
N SER A 175 -13.25 -10.03 21.17
CA SER A 175 -11.95 -10.63 20.91
C SER A 175 -10.85 -10.00 21.78
N PHE A 176 -9.97 -10.84 22.32
CA PHE A 176 -8.85 -10.42 23.16
C PHE A 176 -7.94 -9.41 22.44
N PHE A 177 -7.50 -9.73 21.22
CA PHE A 177 -6.64 -8.83 20.45
C PHE A 177 -7.37 -7.57 20.00
N ALA A 178 -8.65 -7.66 19.60
CA ALA A 178 -9.42 -6.47 19.24
C ALA A 178 -9.52 -5.48 20.41
N LYS A 179 -9.84 -5.97 21.63
CA LYS A 179 -9.85 -5.14 22.85
C LYS A 179 -8.48 -4.58 23.17
N LYS A 180 -7.43 -5.39 23.10
CA LYS A 180 -6.06 -4.96 23.39
C LYS A 180 -5.58 -3.86 22.43
N THR A 181 -5.83 -4.04 21.14
CA THR A 181 -5.53 -3.06 20.09
C THR A 181 -6.33 -1.78 20.29
N CYS A 182 -7.64 -1.86 20.54
CA CYS A 182 -8.48 -0.68 20.80
C CYS A 182 -8.04 0.08 22.07
N ASN A 183 -7.74 -0.63 23.16
CA ASN A 183 -7.29 -0.02 24.41
C ASN A 183 -5.98 0.72 24.23
N LEU A 184 -5.05 0.19 23.42
CA LEU A 184 -3.82 0.89 23.08
C LEU A 184 -4.09 2.09 22.16
N LEU A 185 -4.90 1.90 21.10
CA LEU A 185 -5.19 2.92 20.10
C LEU A 185 -5.87 4.16 20.69
N PHE A 186 -6.79 3.99 21.64
CA PHE A 186 -7.52 5.10 22.28
C PHE A 186 -6.89 5.57 23.60
N LYS A 187 -5.73 5.02 23.99
CA LYS A 187 -5.01 5.47 25.18
C LYS A 187 -4.57 6.94 25.02
N GLY A 188 -4.48 7.67 26.14
CA GLY A 188 -3.96 9.04 26.14
C GLY A 188 -4.85 10.02 25.37
N ASN A 189 -6.17 9.92 25.57
CA ASN A 189 -7.16 10.75 24.87
C ASN A 189 -7.13 10.61 23.33
N GLY A 190 -6.76 9.43 22.81
CA GLY A 190 -6.74 9.15 21.38
C GLY A 190 -5.50 9.63 20.63
N GLN A 191 -4.46 10.11 21.31
CA GLN A 191 -3.19 10.55 20.70
C GLN A 191 -2.50 9.46 19.87
N ASN A 192 -2.69 8.19 20.23
CA ASN A 192 -2.08 7.06 19.53
C ASN A 192 -2.67 6.81 18.13
N LEU A 193 -3.87 7.30 17.81
CA LEU A 193 -4.44 7.14 16.48
C LEU A 193 -3.71 8.00 15.43
N PRO A 194 -3.53 9.33 15.63
CA PRO A 194 -2.61 10.12 14.81
C PRO A 194 -1.16 9.61 14.83
N GLY A 195 -0.65 9.20 15.99
CA GLY A 195 0.70 8.63 16.09
C GLY A 195 0.89 7.37 15.23
N PHE A 196 -0.09 6.46 15.24
CA PHE A 196 -0.11 5.30 14.34
C PHE A 196 -0.12 5.72 12.87
N MET A 197 -0.89 6.74 12.50
CA MET A 197 -0.96 7.23 11.13
C MET A 197 0.41 7.67 10.59
N ILE A 198 1.24 8.25 11.45
CA ILE A 198 2.60 8.66 11.06
C ILE A 198 3.55 7.48 11.04
N GLY A 199 3.63 6.74 12.15
CA GLY A 199 4.57 5.63 12.29
C GLY A 199 4.34 4.50 11.29
N ARG A 200 3.08 4.23 10.92
CA ARG A 200 2.78 3.25 9.87
C ARG A 200 3.31 3.69 8.52
N GLN A 201 3.27 4.98 8.18
CA GLN A 201 3.56 5.46 6.84
C GLN A 201 5.03 5.24 6.49
N LEU A 202 5.93 5.44 7.47
CA LEU A 202 7.35 5.14 7.29
C LEU A 202 7.58 3.65 6.97
N THR A 203 6.85 2.76 7.67
CA THR A 203 6.91 1.33 7.40
C THR A 203 6.36 1.00 6.00
N VAL A 204 5.21 1.56 5.64
CA VAL A 204 4.56 1.37 4.34
C VAL A 204 5.47 1.81 3.19
N VAL A 205 6.03 3.02 3.27
CA VAL A 205 6.93 3.55 2.23
C VAL A 205 8.21 2.73 2.14
N SER A 206 8.78 2.32 3.26
CA SER A 206 9.98 1.46 3.28
C SER A 206 9.70 0.11 2.63
N CYS A 207 8.56 -0.52 2.96
CA CYS A 207 8.15 -1.78 2.35
C CYS A 207 7.89 -1.62 0.84
N PHE A 208 7.17 -0.58 0.42
CA PHE A 208 6.94 -0.31 -1.00
C PHE A 208 8.22 -0.01 -1.76
N PHE A 209 9.19 0.67 -1.16
CA PHE A 209 10.49 0.89 -1.78
C PHE A 209 11.21 -0.42 -2.09
N VAL A 210 11.28 -1.35 -1.13
CA VAL A 210 11.90 -2.66 -1.35
C VAL A 210 11.09 -3.48 -2.35
N VAL A 211 9.75 -3.50 -2.26
CA VAL A 211 8.89 -4.21 -3.21
C VAL A 211 9.05 -3.64 -4.63
N ALA A 212 9.15 -2.31 -4.79
CA ALA A 212 9.40 -1.69 -6.07
C ALA A 212 10.75 -2.14 -6.64
N ARG A 213 11.79 -2.29 -5.81
CA ARG A 213 13.08 -2.82 -6.27
C ARG A 213 12.99 -4.26 -6.78
N VAL A 214 12.18 -5.08 -6.10
CA VAL A 214 11.92 -6.48 -6.49
C VAL A 214 11.08 -6.60 -7.78
N THR A 215 10.22 -5.62 -8.06
CA THR A 215 9.20 -5.73 -9.11
C THR A 215 9.48 -4.88 -10.35
N THR A 216 10.27 -3.81 -10.23
CA THR A 216 10.69 -2.99 -11.37
C THR A 216 11.73 -3.75 -12.22
N LEU A 217 11.45 -3.81 -13.51
CA LEU A 217 12.31 -4.45 -14.51
C LEU A 217 13.50 -3.57 -14.86
N ASN A 218 14.63 -4.22 -15.14
CA ASN A 218 15.85 -3.60 -15.62
C ASN A 218 16.41 -4.42 -16.78
N ILE A 219 15.70 -4.39 -17.91
CA ILE A 219 16.10 -5.06 -19.15
C ILE A 219 16.60 -3.99 -20.10
N GLU A 220 17.86 -4.13 -20.54
CA GLU A 220 18.50 -3.23 -21.49
C GLU A 220 18.03 -3.51 -22.93
N ASP A 221 18.14 -2.51 -23.81
CA ASP A 221 17.68 -2.60 -25.23
C ASP A 221 18.40 -3.71 -26.04
N ASN A 222 19.50 -4.25 -25.55
CA ASN A 222 20.27 -5.32 -26.20
C ASN A 222 19.93 -6.73 -25.70
N GLU A 223 19.08 -6.85 -24.67
CA GLU A 223 18.66 -8.13 -24.11
C GLU A 223 17.31 -8.59 -24.67
N PRO A 224 17.00 -9.89 -24.61
CA PRO A 224 15.68 -10.38 -25.02
C PRO A 224 14.57 -9.78 -24.15
N ASN A 225 13.60 -9.10 -24.78
CA ASN A 225 12.42 -8.56 -24.11
C ASN A 225 11.58 -9.67 -23.45
N VAL A 226 10.91 -9.34 -22.34
CA VAL A 226 10.04 -10.28 -21.62
C VAL A 226 8.94 -10.78 -22.56
N PHE A 227 8.78 -12.09 -22.67
CA PHE A 227 7.83 -12.73 -23.59
C PHE A 227 7.96 -12.30 -25.06
N GLY A 228 9.11 -11.74 -25.49
CA GLY A 228 9.32 -11.29 -26.86
C GLY A 228 8.44 -10.11 -27.28
N VAL A 229 8.03 -9.25 -26.34
CA VAL A 229 7.27 -8.02 -26.66
C VAL A 229 8.13 -7.02 -27.45
N THR A 230 7.49 -6.00 -28.01
CA THR A 230 8.18 -4.91 -28.73
C THR A 230 8.98 -4.03 -27.76
N ASP A 231 10.03 -3.37 -28.27
CA ASP A 231 10.90 -2.50 -27.45
C ASP A 231 10.12 -1.37 -26.77
N SER A 232 9.14 -0.79 -27.47
CA SER A 232 8.25 0.23 -26.88
C SER A 232 7.43 -0.31 -25.72
N SER A 233 6.95 -1.57 -25.80
CA SER A 233 6.25 -2.23 -24.71
C SER A 233 7.20 -2.57 -23.57
N GLN A 234 8.42 -3.00 -23.86
CA GLN A 234 9.43 -3.26 -22.84
C GLN A 234 9.82 -1.96 -22.10
N ALA A 235 10.03 -0.85 -22.82
CA ALA A 235 10.29 0.45 -22.22
C ALA A 235 9.15 0.89 -21.30
N PHE A 236 7.90 0.63 -21.69
CA PHE A 236 6.74 0.85 -20.83
C PHE A 236 6.75 -0.05 -19.59
N LEU A 237 7.10 -1.33 -19.72
CA LEU A 237 7.21 -2.25 -18.56
C LEU A 237 8.33 -1.83 -17.60
N ASN A 238 9.46 -1.34 -18.14
CA ASN A 238 10.60 -0.82 -17.37
C ASN A 238 10.24 0.43 -16.54
N THR A 239 9.16 1.16 -16.87
CA THR A 239 8.67 2.26 -16.01
C THR A 239 8.19 1.79 -14.63
N GLY A 240 7.89 0.49 -14.46
CA GLY A 240 7.36 -0.06 -13.22
C GLY A 240 5.86 0.15 -13.02
N LEU A 241 5.12 0.65 -14.02
CA LEU A 241 3.67 0.85 -13.88
C LEU A 241 2.91 -0.46 -13.59
N HIS A 242 3.33 -1.57 -14.20
CA HIS A 242 2.73 -2.88 -13.94
C HIS A 242 2.92 -3.30 -12.47
N ALA A 243 4.10 -3.02 -11.88
CA ALA A 243 4.36 -3.25 -10.47
C ALA A 243 3.45 -2.40 -9.58
N ALA A 244 3.25 -1.12 -9.94
CA ALA A 244 2.32 -0.23 -9.23
C ALA A 244 0.87 -0.77 -9.26
N VAL A 245 0.44 -1.38 -10.36
CA VAL A 245 -0.88 -2.05 -10.45
C VAL A 245 -0.96 -3.25 -9.50
N ILE A 246 0.06 -4.11 -9.46
CA ILE A 246 0.13 -5.27 -8.57
C ILE A 246 0.05 -4.82 -7.11
N THR A 247 0.89 -3.86 -6.71
CA THR A 247 0.95 -3.35 -5.34
C THR A 247 -0.34 -2.67 -4.92
N THR A 248 -0.94 -1.88 -5.82
CA THR A 248 -2.20 -1.19 -5.55
C THR A 248 -3.34 -2.19 -5.32
N ILE A 249 -3.47 -3.21 -6.15
CA ILE A 249 -4.53 -4.21 -6.01
C ILE A 249 -4.24 -5.11 -4.79
N LEU A 250 -3.11 -5.81 -4.78
CA LEU A 250 -2.87 -6.92 -3.86
C LEU A 250 -2.36 -6.50 -2.49
N ALA A 251 -1.55 -5.44 -2.40
CA ALA A 251 -1.02 -4.96 -1.12
C ALA A 251 -1.81 -3.80 -0.53
N SER A 252 -2.74 -3.17 -1.25
CA SER A 252 -3.47 -2.02 -0.73
C SER A 252 -4.98 -2.22 -0.79
N ILE A 253 -5.61 -2.04 -1.96
CA ILE A 253 -7.07 -1.96 -2.09
C ILE A 253 -7.76 -3.24 -1.59
N THR A 254 -7.25 -4.44 -1.90
CA THR A 254 -7.85 -5.69 -1.42
C THR A 254 -7.94 -5.74 0.11
N TRP A 255 -6.88 -5.31 0.81
CA TRP A 255 -6.86 -5.30 2.28
C TRP A 255 -7.72 -4.19 2.87
N GLN A 256 -7.72 -3.02 2.23
CA GLN A 256 -8.58 -1.90 2.57
C GLN A 256 -10.08 -2.27 2.48
N LEU A 257 -10.47 -2.93 1.38
CA LEU A 257 -11.83 -3.44 1.16
C LEU A 257 -12.21 -4.52 2.18
N ALA A 258 -11.30 -5.44 2.49
CA ALA A 258 -11.53 -6.47 3.51
C ALA A 258 -11.69 -5.86 4.91
N ALA A 259 -10.83 -4.91 5.28
CA ALA A 259 -10.88 -4.21 6.55
C ALA A 259 -12.12 -3.31 6.70
N SER A 260 -12.56 -2.68 5.61
CA SER A 260 -13.79 -1.89 5.56
C SER A 260 -15.03 -2.77 5.76
N ALA A 261 -15.06 -3.95 5.14
CA ALA A 261 -16.18 -4.90 5.27
C ALA A 261 -16.25 -5.56 6.65
N PHE A 262 -15.10 -5.89 7.26
CA PHE A 262 -15.03 -6.64 8.53
C PHE A 262 -14.03 -6.05 9.54
N PRO A 263 -14.20 -4.79 9.99
CA PRO A 263 -13.20 -4.08 10.78
C PRO A 263 -12.86 -4.78 12.10
N LEU A 264 -13.86 -5.25 12.85
CA LEU A 264 -13.63 -5.96 14.12
C LEU A 264 -12.96 -7.33 13.95
N ALA A 265 -13.25 -8.03 12.85
CA ALA A 265 -12.61 -9.31 12.55
C ALA A 265 -11.15 -9.08 12.15
N PHE A 266 -10.88 -8.01 11.41
CA PHE A 266 -9.54 -7.59 11.05
C PHE A 266 -8.69 -7.30 12.30
N LEU A 267 -9.24 -6.55 13.27
CA LEU A 267 -8.58 -6.24 14.54
C LEU A 267 -8.40 -7.44 15.48
N ALA A 268 -9.10 -8.54 15.26
CA ALA A 268 -8.92 -9.75 16.05
C ALA A 268 -7.60 -10.47 15.73
N ASN A 269 -6.92 -10.11 14.63
CA ASN A 269 -5.64 -10.71 14.25
C ASN A 269 -4.50 -10.17 15.14
N PRO A 270 -3.67 -11.03 15.76
CA PRO A 270 -2.54 -10.61 16.59
C PRO A 270 -1.55 -9.68 15.88
N ALA A 271 -1.39 -9.83 14.56
CA ALA A 271 -0.51 -8.98 13.76
C ALA A 271 -0.91 -7.50 13.84
N THR A 272 -2.20 -7.17 14.01
CA THR A 272 -2.65 -5.78 14.16
C THR A 272 -2.08 -5.12 15.42
N TYR A 273 -2.01 -5.86 16.53
CA TYR A 273 -1.44 -5.33 17.77
C TYR A 273 0.08 -5.12 17.62
N ILE A 274 0.78 -6.10 17.04
CA ILE A 274 2.24 -6.03 16.84
C ILE A 274 2.60 -4.85 15.93
N LEU A 275 1.92 -4.72 14.79
CA LEU A 275 2.14 -3.62 13.85
C LEU A 275 1.78 -2.26 14.44
N LEU A 276 0.75 -2.17 15.29
CA LEU A 276 0.43 -0.95 16.03
C LEU A 276 1.58 -0.55 16.96
N VAL A 277 2.15 -1.51 17.70
CA VAL A 277 3.30 -1.24 18.59
C VAL A 277 4.53 -0.81 17.79
N ILE A 278 4.82 -1.46 16.65
CA ILE A 278 5.92 -1.08 15.77
C ILE A 278 5.74 0.35 15.25
N ALA A 279 4.54 0.68 14.75
CA ALA A 279 4.24 2.02 14.25
C ALA A 279 4.41 3.08 15.35
N LEU A 280 3.86 2.86 16.55
CA LEU A 280 4.02 3.81 17.67
C LEU A 280 5.49 3.92 18.12
N THR A 281 6.26 2.84 18.05
CA THR A 281 7.70 2.88 18.37
C THR A 281 8.46 3.71 17.34
N LEU A 282 8.15 3.55 16.04
CA LEU A 282 8.74 4.34 14.97
C LEU A 282 8.39 5.81 15.09
N GLU A 283 7.13 6.13 15.41
CA GLU A 283 6.72 7.51 15.69
C GLU A 283 7.51 8.11 16.87
N ALA A 284 7.66 7.34 17.95
CA ALA A 284 8.43 7.76 19.13
C ALA A 284 9.94 8.00 18.86
N THR A 285 10.51 7.47 17.77
CA THR A 285 11.90 7.78 17.39
C THR A 285 12.09 9.22 16.92
N GLY A 286 11.00 9.92 16.55
CA GLY A 286 11.05 11.29 16.03
C GLY A 286 11.60 11.42 14.60
N VAL A 287 11.91 10.31 13.90
CA VAL A 287 12.41 10.35 12.51
C VAL A 287 11.44 11.09 11.58
N CYS A 288 10.14 10.92 11.79
CA CYS A 288 9.10 11.59 11.02
C CYS A 288 8.54 12.85 11.70
N ALA A 289 9.21 13.37 12.75
CA ALA A 289 8.67 14.49 13.53
C ALA A 289 8.46 15.77 12.70
N GLY A 290 9.25 15.94 11.63
CA GLY A 290 9.07 17.06 10.70
C GLY A 290 7.73 17.07 9.97
N ALA A 291 6.97 15.96 9.96
CA ALA A 291 5.62 15.93 9.40
C ALA A 291 4.55 16.55 10.33
N TRP A 292 4.88 16.82 11.59
CA TRP A 292 4.00 17.50 12.54
C TRP A 292 4.05 19.03 12.44
N VAL A 293 5.01 19.57 11.69
CA VAL A 293 5.30 21.00 11.53
C VAL A 293 4.75 21.50 10.21
#